data_AF-A0A1V5CIM3-F1
#
_entry.id   AF-A0A1V5CIM3-F1
#
_cell.length_a   1.000
_cell.length_b   1.000
_cell.length_c   1.000
_cell.angle_alpha   90.00
_cell.angle_beta   90.00
_cell.angle_gamma   90.00
#
_symmetry.space_group_name_H-M   'P 1'
#
loop_
_entity.id
_entity.type
_entity.pdbx_description
1 polymer ?
#
loop_
_entity_poly.entity_id
_entity_poly.type
_entity_poly.pdbx_seq_one_letter_code
_entity_poly.pdbx_strand_id
1 'polypeptide(L)'
;MNRKGFTLVEVIIVIVVLGIVTALAAPLLVQAVRSYTIESDILSADAQGQMAMERMAREIRLIKPADITTFTSGTFAFILDGVPVSYARDGQNRLMRNSDPLASNITSLSFAYFGSD
;
A
#
# COMPACT_ATOMS: atom_id res chain seq x y z
N MET A 1 23.93 50.27 -35.02
CA MET A 1 23.04 49.20 -34.50
C MET A 1 23.01 49.29 -32.99
N ASN A 2 21.95 49.87 -32.39
CA ASN A 2 21.83 49.98 -30.94
C ASN A 2 21.36 48.64 -30.36
N ARG A 3 22.26 47.91 -29.70
CA ARG A 3 21.90 46.78 -28.84
C ARG A 3 21.28 47.34 -27.55
N LYS A 4 19.96 47.26 -27.42
CA LYS A 4 19.27 47.58 -26.17
C LYS A 4 19.56 46.44 -25.19
N GLY A 5 20.29 46.73 -24.12
CA GLY A 5 20.51 45.81 -23.00
C GLY A 5 19.34 45.87 -22.01
N PHE A 6 19.21 44.80 -21.20
CA PHE A 6 18.27 44.76 -20.08
C PHE A 6 18.60 45.85 -19.05
N THR A 7 17.57 46.49 -18.51
CA THR A 7 17.76 47.44 -17.41
C THR A 7 17.75 46.71 -16.06
N LEU A 8 18.42 47.27 -15.06
CA LEU A 8 18.44 46.70 -13.71
C LEU A 8 17.03 46.62 -13.10
N VAL A 9 16.20 47.64 -13.37
CA VAL A 9 14.80 47.69 -12.94
C VAL A 9 13.97 46.57 -13.58
N GLU A 10 14.21 46.28 -14.85
CA GLU A 10 13.51 45.20 -15.56
C GLU A 10 13.82 43.83 -14.95
N VAL A 11 15.07 43.58 -14.55
CA VAL A 11 15.46 42.33 -13.86
C VAL A 11 14.78 42.23 -12.49
N ILE A 12 14.71 43.32 -11.72
CA ILE A 12 14.02 43.33 -10.42
C ILE A 12 12.54 42.99 -10.59
N ILE A 13 11.88 43.63 -11.56
CA ILE A 13 10.45 43.38 -11.83
C ILE A 13 10.23 41.92 -12.24
N VAL A 14 11.09 41.35 -13.09
CA VAL A 14 10.99 39.95 -13.50
C VAL A 14 11.10 39.00 -12.30
N ILE A 15 12.05 39.23 -11.38
CA ILE A 15 12.20 38.37 -10.18
C ILE A 15 10.96 38.47 -9.28
N VAL A 16 10.42 39.68 -9.08
CA VAL A 16 9.20 39.89 -8.28
C VAL A 16 8.00 39.19 -8.91
N VAL A 17 7.80 39.35 -10.22
CA VAL A 17 6.71 38.70 -10.95
C VAL A 17 6.86 37.18 -10.91
N LEU A 18 8.07 36.65 -11.12
CA LEU A 18 8.34 35.22 -11.03
C LEU A 18 8.04 34.67 -9.63
N GLY A 19 8.37 35.43 -8.58
CA GLY A 19 8.05 35.08 -7.19
C GLY A 19 6.54 34.97 -6.94
N ILE A 20 5.76 35.93 -7.45
CA ILE A 20 4.28 35.91 -7.35
C ILE A 20 3.70 34.71 -8.12
N VAL A 21 4.15 34.49 -9.36
CA VAL A 21 3.68 33.36 -10.19
C VAL A 21 4.02 32.03 -9.52
N THR A 22 5.24 31.89 -9.00
CA THR A 22 5.69 30.65 -8.33
C THR A 22 4.91 30.41 -7.04
N ALA A 23 4.63 31.45 -6.24
CA ALA A 23 3.85 31.33 -5.02
C ALA A 23 2.43 30.79 -5.28
N LEU A 24 1.82 31.17 -6.40
CA LEU A 24 0.50 30.69 -6.80
C LEU A 24 0.56 29.29 -7.44
N ALA A 25 1.59 28.99 -8.23
CA ALA A 25 1.71 27.73 -8.98
C ALA A 25 2.26 26.57 -8.14
N ALA A 26 3.14 26.83 -7.16
CA ALA A 26 3.77 25.81 -6.32
C ALA A 26 2.78 24.86 -5.62
N PRO A 27 1.70 25.33 -4.95
CA PRO A 27 0.76 24.43 -4.30
C PRO A 27 0.01 23.51 -5.29
N LEU A 28 -0.25 23.98 -6.51
CA LEU A 28 -0.90 23.16 -7.55
C LEU A 28 -0.01 21.99 -7.99
N LEU A 29 1.29 22.25 -8.18
CA LEU A 29 2.27 21.19 -8.50
C LEU A 29 2.41 20.19 -7.35
N VAL A 30 2.45 20.66 -6.11
CA VAL A 30 2.51 19.79 -4.93
C VAL A 30 1.27 18.90 -4.83
N GLN A 31 0.07 19.44 -5.10
CA GLN A 31 -1.15 18.65 -5.14
C GLN A 31 -1.12 17.60 -6.26
N ALA A 32 -0.73 17.98 -7.48
CA ALA A 32 -0.66 17.05 -8.61
C ALA A 32 0.26 15.85 -8.34
N VAL A 33 1.43 16.09 -7.74
CA VAL A 33 2.37 15.01 -7.34
C VAL A 33 1.76 14.12 -6.25
N ARG A 34 1.11 14.70 -5.24
CA ARG A 34 0.45 13.94 -4.17
C ARG A 34 -0.72 13.09 -4.68
N SER A 35 -1.51 13.60 -5.62
CA SER A 35 -2.61 12.86 -6.23
C SER A 35 -2.12 11.61 -6.95
N TYR A 36 -0.98 11.71 -7.66
CA TYR A 36 -0.39 10.57 -8.36
C TYR A 36 0.07 9.45 -7.41
N THR A 37 0.66 9.81 -6.26
CA THR A 37 1.11 8.80 -5.27
C THR A 37 -0.05 8.08 -4.56
N ILE A 38 -1.17 8.79 -4.32
CA ILE A 38 -2.34 8.18 -3.66
C ILE A 38 -3.01 7.16 -4.59
N GLU A 39 -3.07 7.44 -5.89
CA GLU A 39 -3.67 6.54 -6.88
C GLU A 39 -2.88 5.23 -7.02
N SER A 40 -1.54 5.28 -7.01
CA SER A 40 -0.71 4.07 -7.04
C SER A 40 -0.84 3.22 -5.77
N ASP A 41 -1.02 3.86 -4.61
CA ASP A 41 -1.15 3.16 -3.32
C ASP A 41 -2.47 2.39 -3.24
N ILE A 42 -3.56 2.95 -3.76
CA ILE A 42 -4.87 2.27 -3.80
C ILE A 42 -4.83 1.06 -4.73
N LEU A 43 -4.31 1.21 -5.95
CA LEU A 43 -4.23 0.12 -6.92
C LEU A 43 -3.34 -1.03 -6.42
N SER A 44 -2.23 -0.70 -5.77
CA SER A 44 -1.34 -1.72 -5.20
C SER A 44 -1.95 -2.43 -3.99
N ALA A 45 -2.69 -1.74 -3.14
CA ALA A 45 -3.41 -2.35 -2.01
C ALA A 45 -4.50 -3.32 -2.48
N ASP A 46 -5.28 -2.95 -3.50
CA ASP A 46 -6.32 -3.81 -4.06
C ASP A 46 -5.74 -5.10 -4.68
N ALA A 47 -4.70 -4.95 -5.51
CA ALA A 47 -4.00 -6.08 -6.10
C ALA A 47 -3.36 -7.01 -5.06
N GLN A 48 -2.71 -6.44 -4.03
CA GLN A 48 -2.16 -7.21 -2.91
C GLN A 48 -3.24 -7.97 -2.16
N GLY A 49 -4.36 -7.31 -1.85
CA GLY A 49 -5.50 -7.92 -1.17
C GLY A 49 -6.08 -9.10 -1.96
N GLN A 50 -6.33 -8.90 -3.26
CA GLN A 50 -6.85 -9.95 -4.13
C GLN A 50 -5.91 -11.16 -4.19
N MET A 51 -4.61 -10.94 -4.47
CA MET A 51 -3.63 -12.02 -4.55
C MET A 51 -3.49 -12.77 -3.21
N ALA A 52 -3.50 -12.05 -2.09
CA ALA A 52 -3.41 -12.65 -0.76
C ALA A 52 -4.64 -13.51 -0.45
N MET A 53 -5.85 -13.01 -0.75
CA MET A 53 -7.10 -13.75 -0.57
C MET A 53 -7.19 -14.99 -1.46
N GLU A 54 -6.82 -14.89 -2.74
CA GLU A 54 -6.80 -16.02 -3.66
C GLU A 54 -5.83 -17.11 -3.21
N ARG A 55 -4.65 -16.71 -2.73
CA ARG A 55 -3.66 -17.62 -2.18
C ARG A 55 -4.19 -18.32 -0.93
N MET A 56 -4.71 -17.56 0.04
CA MET A 56 -5.29 -18.12 1.27
C MET A 56 -6.41 -19.10 0.93
N ALA A 57 -7.40 -18.69 0.12
CA ALA A 57 -8.52 -19.54 -0.24
C ALA A 57 -8.06 -20.83 -0.94
N ARG A 58 -7.04 -20.77 -1.79
CA ARG A 58 -6.46 -21.94 -2.45
C ARG A 58 -5.80 -22.89 -1.45
N GLU A 59 -4.90 -22.39 -0.61
CA GLU A 59 -4.17 -23.22 0.36
C GLU A 59 -5.14 -23.84 1.37
N ILE A 60 -6.13 -23.08 1.85
CA ILE A 60 -7.15 -23.55 2.80
C ILE A 60 -8.07 -24.61 2.19
N ARG A 61 -8.31 -24.58 0.87
CA ARG A 61 -9.09 -25.63 0.19
C ARG A 61 -8.33 -26.94 0.01
N LEU A 62 -7.00 -26.91 0.05
CA LEU A 62 -6.16 -28.09 -0.18
C LEU A 62 -5.92 -28.90 1.11
N ILE A 63 -6.13 -28.30 2.27
CA ILE A 63 -5.88 -28.92 3.56
C ILE A 63 -7.09 -29.70 4.06
N LYS A 64 -6.82 -30.72 4.88
CA LYS A 64 -7.85 -31.46 5.61
C LYS A 64 -7.97 -30.88 7.03
N PRO A 65 -9.11 -31.11 7.72
CA PRO A 65 -9.25 -30.67 9.12
C PRO A 65 -8.14 -31.18 10.04
N ALA A 66 -7.60 -32.38 9.78
CA ALA A 66 -6.50 -32.96 10.54
C ALA A 66 -5.16 -32.22 10.36
N ASP A 67 -5.01 -31.42 9.30
CA ASP A 67 -3.79 -30.65 9.02
C ASP A 67 -3.78 -29.29 9.75
N ILE A 68 -4.90 -28.88 10.35
CA ILE A 68 -5.00 -27.61 11.10
C ILE A 68 -4.24 -27.74 12.41
N THR A 69 -3.26 -26.84 12.61
CA THR A 69 -2.41 -26.82 13.82
C THR A 69 -2.76 -25.68 14.76
N THR A 70 -3.34 -24.59 14.26
CA THR A 70 -3.80 -23.46 15.08
C THR A 70 -4.99 -22.78 14.43
N PHE A 71 -6.06 -22.58 15.20
CA PHE A 71 -7.20 -21.77 14.80
C PHE A 71 -7.57 -20.78 15.90
N THR A 72 -7.25 -19.51 15.69
CA THR A 72 -7.60 -18.39 16.57
C THR A 72 -8.16 -17.24 15.72
N SER A 73 -8.74 -16.22 16.34
CA SER A 73 -9.17 -15.04 15.57
C SER A 73 -8.01 -14.36 14.82
N GLY A 74 -6.82 -14.26 15.41
CA GLY A 74 -5.68 -13.56 14.80
C GLY A 74 -4.76 -14.40 13.92
N THR A 75 -4.81 -15.73 14.08
CA THR A 75 -3.88 -16.66 13.44
C THR A 75 -4.60 -17.92 12.98
N PHE A 76 -4.35 -18.29 11.73
CA PHE A 76 -4.73 -19.59 11.17
C PHE A 76 -3.50 -20.31 10.64
N ALA A 77 -3.18 -21.48 11.20
CA ALA A 77 -2.02 -22.27 10.83
C ALA A 77 -2.38 -23.73 10.58
N PHE A 78 -1.67 -24.33 9.62
CA PHE A 78 -1.90 -25.69 9.13
C PHE A 78 -0.65 -26.26 8.46
N ILE A 79 -0.68 -27.55 8.15
CA ILE A 79 0.32 -28.23 7.34
C ILE A 79 -0.17 -28.32 5.89
N LEU A 80 0.63 -27.88 4.93
CA LEU A 80 0.38 -28.02 3.50
C LEU A 80 1.52 -28.83 2.89
N ASP A 81 1.22 -30.01 2.35
CA ASP A 81 2.21 -30.92 1.75
C ASP A 81 3.43 -31.20 2.66
N GLY A 82 3.20 -31.31 3.97
CA GLY A 82 4.24 -31.54 4.97
C GLY A 82 4.99 -30.27 5.43
N VAL A 83 4.63 -29.09 4.92
CA VAL A 83 5.25 -27.80 5.27
C VAL A 83 4.32 -26.97 6.16
N PRO A 84 4.80 -26.41 7.28
CA PRO A 84 3.99 -25.53 8.11
C PRO A 84 3.71 -24.19 7.43
N VAL A 85 2.45 -23.79 7.47
CA VAL A 85 1.95 -22.52 6.96
C VAL A 85 1.16 -21.84 8.08
N SER A 86 1.43 -20.56 8.29
CA SER A 86 0.72 -19.70 9.24
C SER A 86 0.34 -18.39 8.57
N TYR A 87 -0.93 -18.05 8.62
CA TYR A 87 -1.44 -16.73 8.28
C TYR A 87 -1.70 -15.93 9.56
N ALA A 88 -1.06 -14.78 9.66
CA ALA A 88 -1.24 -13.87 10.77
C ALA A 88 -1.00 -12.42 10.32
N ARG A 89 -1.52 -11.47 11.09
CA ARG A 89 -1.17 -10.07 10.94
C ARG A 89 0.02 -9.74 11.85
N ASP A 90 1.03 -9.07 11.31
CA ASP A 90 2.17 -8.61 12.10
C ASP A 90 1.91 -7.26 12.83
N GLY A 91 2.93 -6.81 13.57
CA GLY A 91 2.91 -5.52 14.27
C GLY A 91 3.01 -4.30 13.35
N GLN A 92 3.31 -4.50 12.07
CA GLN A 92 3.45 -3.47 11.04
C GLN A 92 2.23 -3.40 10.11
N ASN A 93 1.10 -3.98 10.50
CA ASN A 93 -0.15 -3.99 9.74
C ASN A 93 -0.02 -4.73 8.39
N ARG A 94 0.76 -5.81 8.35
CA ARG A 94 0.90 -6.66 7.16
C ARG A 94 0.28 -8.01 7.40
N LEU A 95 -0.45 -8.51 6.41
CA LEU A 95 -0.82 -9.92 6.33
C LEU A 95 0.43 -10.71 5.95
N MET A 96 0.82 -11.62 6.82
CA MET A 96 1.99 -12.47 6.66
C MET A 96 1.54 -13.90 6.35
N ARG A 97 2.28 -14.57 5.47
CA ARG A 97 2.36 -16.02 5.40
C ARG A 97 3.72 -16.43 5.95
N ASN A 98 3.76 -17.01 7.13
CA ASN A 98 5.00 -17.23 7.87
C ASN A 98 5.78 -15.90 8.02
N SER A 99 6.91 -15.77 7.33
CA SER A 99 7.75 -14.56 7.30
C SER A 99 7.60 -13.74 6.01
N ASP A 100 6.75 -14.16 5.08
CA ASP A 100 6.54 -13.49 3.81
C ASP A 100 5.33 -12.54 3.88
N PRO A 101 5.52 -11.22 3.64
CA PRO A 101 4.40 -10.29 3.56
C PRO A 101 3.59 -10.53 2.27
N LEU A 102 2.28 -10.68 2.41
CA LEU A 102 1.34 -10.84 1.29
C LEU A 102 0.60 -9.56 0.94
N ALA A 103 0.22 -8.78 1.96
CA ALA A 103 -0.47 -7.51 1.79
C ALA A 103 -0.10 -6.54 2.92
N SER A 104 -0.08 -5.25 2.60
CA SER A 104 0.20 -4.16 3.54
C SER A 104 -1.07 -3.39 3.90
N ASN A 105 -0.98 -2.50 4.91
CA ASN A 105 -2.09 -1.65 5.36
C ASN A 105 -3.34 -2.42 5.83
N ILE A 106 -3.15 -3.62 6.40
CA ILE A 106 -4.22 -4.44 6.95
C ILE A 106 -4.64 -3.88 8.32
N THR A 107 -5.81 -3.27 8.39
CA THR A 107 -6.32 -2.67 9.63
C THR A 107 -6.80 -3.73 10.62
N SER A 108 -7.42 -4.80 10.14
CA SER A 108 -7.90 -5.92 10.95
C SER A 108 -7.80 -7.24 10.18
N LEU A 109 -7.61 -8.34 10.91
CA LEU A 109 -7.67 -9.71 10.41
C LEU A 109 -8.39 -10.55 11.46
N SER A 110 -9.42 -11.28 11.05
CA SER A 110 -10.16 -12.18 11.93
C SER A 110 -10.52 -13.46 11.18
N PHE A 111 -10.20 -14.61 11.78
CA PHE A 111 -10.64 -15.92 11.30
C PHE A 111 -11.80 -16.44 12.14
N ALA A 112 -12.75 -17.10 11.48
CA ALA A 112 -13.89 -17.77 12.10
C ALA A 112 -14.16 -19.10 11.38
N TYR A 113 -14.70 -20.08 12.12
CA TYR A 113 -15.10 -21.37 11.59
C TYR A 113 -16.54 -21.67 11.98
N PHE A 114 -17.21 -22.48 11.19
CA PHE A 114 -18.50 -23.05 11.56
C PHE A 114 -18.25 -24.28 12.45
N GLY A 115 -18.68 -24.20 13.70
CA GLY A 115 -18.80 -25.38 14.56
C GLY A 115 -20.04 -26.18 14.16
N SER A 116 -19.97 -27.50 14.26
CA SER A 116 -21.16 -28.34 14.31
C SER A 116 -21.70 -28.30 15.75
N ASP A 117 -22.87 -27.71 15.96
CA ASP A 117 -23.66 -27.95 17.17
C ASP A 117 -24.12 -29.42 17.24
#